data_AF-A0A257XPE0-F1
#
_entry.id   AF-A0A257XPE0-F1
#
_cell.length_a   1.000
_cell.length_b   1.000
_cell.length_c   1.000
_cell.angle_alpha   90.00
_cell.angle_beta   90.00
_cell.angle_gamma   90.00
#
_symmetry.space_group_name_H-M   'P 1'
#
loop_
_entity.id
_entity.type
_entity.pdbx_description
1 polymer ?
#
loop_
_entity_poly.entity_id
_entity_poly.type
_entity_poly.pdbx_seq_one_letter_code
_entity_poly.pdbx_strand_id
1 'polypeptide(L)'
;MKQSQQGFALIAAIVMIVVLAALAGVVASITGGQSASQQLERTTMMVEAAAQTGVEWGKYQRTVAGSCASASFPYTLTSISLSGIRILVTCNATNKISSTATFGVLASSPDFVERNITEP
;
A
#
# COMPACT_ATOMS: atom_id res chain seq x y z
N MET A 1 -30.53 -63.35 1.23
CA MET A 1 -29.81 -62.77 2.38
C MET A 1 -28.81 -61.76 1.83
N LYS A 2 -29.09 -60.45 1.93
CA LYS A 2 -28.26 -59.40 1.31
C LYS A 2 -27.56 -58.65 2.44
N GLN A 3 -26.37 -59.11 2.81
CA GLN A 3 -25.53 -58.47 3.81
C GLN A 3 -25.12 -57.10 3.26
N SER A 4 -25.60 -56.04 3.91
CA SER A 4 -25.16 -54.69 3.63
C SER A 4 -23.73 -54.54 4.15
N GLN A 5 -22.75 -54.54 3.24
CA GLN A 5 -21.37 -54.12 3.51
C GLN A 5 -21.31 -52.60 3.78
N GLN A 6 -22.05 -52.14 4.79
CA GLN A 6 -22.17 -50.73 5.16
C GLN A 6 -20.98 -50.22 5.98
N GLY A 7 -20.12 -51.11 6.49
CA GLY A 7 -18.97 -50.74 7.32
C GLY A 7 -17.79 -50.14 6.54
N PHE A 8 -17.49 -50.62 5.34
CA PHE A 8 -16.33 -50.14 4.57
C PHE A 8 -16.58 -48.77 3.94
N ALA A 9 -17.81 -48.54 3.47
CA ALA A 9 -18.22 -47.25 2.90
C ALA A 9 -18.16 -46.11 3.93
N LEU A 10 -18.41 -46.42 5.21
CA LEU A 10 -18.39 -45.43 6.29
C LEU A 10 -16.97 -44.92 6.57
N ILE A 11 -15.98 -45.82 6.55
CA ILE A 11 -14.57 -45.45 6.72
C ILE A 11 -14.10 -44.59 5.54
N ALA A 12 -14.43 -44.98 4.30
CA ALA A 12 -14.08 -44.23 3.10
C ALA A 12 -14.70 -42.81 3.11
N ALA A 13 -15.95 -42.67 3.55
CA ALA A 13 -16.63 -41.38 3.66
C ALA A 13 -15.95 -40.45 4.69
N ILE A 14 -15.57 -40.96 5.86
CA ILE A 14 -14.89 -40.17 6.89
C ILE A 14 -13.52 -39.69 6.39
N VAL A 15 -12.75 -40.57 5.74
CA VAL A 15 -11.44 -40.19 5.16
C VAL A 15 -11.61 -39.08 4.13
N MET A 16 -12.62 -39.16 3.26
CA MET A 16 -12.87 -38.12 2.27
C MET A 16 -13.25 -36.77 2.92
N ILE A 17 -14.09 -36.79 3.95
CA ILE A 17 -14.49 -35.59 4.70
C ILE A 17 -13.27 -34.94 5.36
N VAL A 18 -12.38 -35.72 5.97
CA VAL A 18 -11.16 -35.21 6.62
C VAL A 18 -10.22 -34.58 5.59
N VAL A 19 -10.05 -35.20 4.43
CA VAL A 19 -9.22 -34.65 3.34
C VAL A 19 -9.81 -33.34 2.80
N LEU A 20 -11.12 -33.28 2.61
CA LEU A 20 -11.81 -32.05 2.18
C LEU A 20 -11.70 -30.93 3.23
N ALA A 21 -11.83 -31.27 4.52
CA ALA A 21 -11.68 -30.31 5.62
C ALA A 21 -10.24 -29.76 5.70
N ALA A 22 -9.23 -30.61 5.49
CA ALA A 22 -7.84 -30.18 5.45
C ALA A 22 -7.57 -29.21 4.28
N LEU A 23 -8.09 -29.50 3.09
CA LEU A 23 -8.02 -28.61 1.92
C LEU A 23 -8.68 -27.25 2.17
N ALA A 24 -9.89 -27.26 2.75
CA ALA A 24 -10.60 -26.04 3.09
C ALA A 24 -9.82 -25.17 4.11
N GLY A 25 -9.15 -25.81 5.08
CA GLY A 25 -8.29 -25.12 6.04
C GLY A 25 -7.09 -24.42 5.40
N VAL A 26 -6.47 -25.03 4.39
CA VAL A 26 -5.36 -24.41 3.64
C VAL A 26 -5.85 -23.21 2.81
N VAL A 27 -7.03 -23.29 2.19
CA VAL A 27 -7.59 -22.15 1.44
C VAL A 27 -7.91 -20.98 2.37
N ALA A 28 -8.44 -21.25 3.57
CA ALA A 28 -8.78 -20.23 4.56
C ALA A 28 -7.55 -19.49 5.14
N SER A 29 -6.40 -20.17 5.26
CA SER A 29 -5.16 -19.53 5.72
C SER A 29 -4.57 -18.58 4.68
N ILE A 30 -4.74 -18.88 3.38
CA ILE A 30 -4.32 -18.01 2.27
C ILE A 30 -5.20 -16.75 2.19
N THR A 31 -6.51 -16.83 2.45
CA THR A 31 -7.39 -15.66 2.45
C THR A 31 -7.12 -14.69 3.60
N GLY A 32 -6.68 -15.17 4.76
CA GLY A 32 -6.28 -14.30 5.88
C GLY A 32 -5.03 -13.45 5.59
N GLY A 33 -4.02 -14.05 4.94
CA GLY A 33 -2.75 -13.39 4.60
C GLY A 33 -2.86 -12.29 3.54
N GLN A 34 -3.89 -12.33 2.68
CA GLN A 34 -4.11 -11.35 1.61
C GLN A 34 -4.54 -9.96 2.10
N SER A 35 -4.97 -9.84 3.36
CA SER A 35 -5.40 -8.54 3.92
C SER A 35 -4.24 -7.57 4.16
N ALA A 36 -3.03 -8.09 4.40
CA ALA A 36 -1.83 -7.28 4.63
C ALA A 36 -1.23 -6.72 3.33
N SER A 37 -1.20 -7.53 2.26
CA SER A 37 -0.69 -7.09 0.95
C SER A 37 -1.55 -5.99 0.34
N GLN A 38 -2.88 -6.09 0.43
CA GLN A 38 -3.78 -5.06 -0.09
C GLN A 38 -3.66 -3.70 0.62
N GLN A 39 -3.24 -3.68 1.89
CA GLN A 39 -3.01 -2.41 2.61
C GLN A 39 -1.70 -1.74 2.16
N LEU A 40 -0.68 -2.55 1.88
CA LEU A 40 0.60 -2.05 1.39
C LEU A 40 0.47 -1.43 0.00
N GLU A 41 -0.18 -2.14 -0.94
CA GLU A 41 -0.40 -1.67 -2.31
C GLU A 41 -1.15 -0.33 -2.35
N ARG A 42 -2.19 -0.18 -1.52
CA ARG A 42 -2.92 1.09 -1.38
C ARG A 42 -2.03 2.22 -0.86
N THR A 43 -1.15 1.93 0.08
CA THR A 43 -0.24 2.94 0.65
C THR A 43 0.75 3.42 -0.40
N THR A 44 1.36 2.50 -1.15
CA THR A 44 2.31 2.84 -2.21
C THR A 44 1.68 3.73 -3.29
N MET A 45 0.46 3.42 -3.74
CA MET A 45 -0.26 4.26 -4.71
C MET A 45 -0.49 5.68 -4.18
N MET A 46 -0.85 5.81 -2.90
CA MET A 46 -1.10 7.13 -2.28
C MET A 46 0.19 7.94 -2.15
N VAL A 47 1.32 7.29 -1.86
CA VAL A 47 2.64 7.95 -1.77
C VAL A 47 3.06 8.49 -3.14
N GLU A 48 2.84 7.72 -4.19
CA GLU A 48 3.12 8.17 -5.55
C GLU A 48 2.24 9.37 -5.95
N ALA A 49 0.94 9.30 -5.66
CA ALA A 49 0.02 10.41 -5.87
C ALA A 49 0.41 11.65 -5.05
N ALA A 50 0.88 11.46 -3.81
CA ALA A 50 1.36 12.52 -2.94
C ALA A 50 2.61 13.22 -3.53
N ALA A 51 3.55 12.48 -4.11
CA ALA A 51 4.71 13.06 -4.78
C ALA A 51 4.31 13.86 -6.03
N GLN A 52 3.34 13.38 -6.81
CA GLN A 52 2.83 14.10 -7.99
C GLN A 52 2.15 15.42 -7.61
N THR A 53 1.25 15.37 -6.62
CA THR A 53 0.55 16.56 -6.13
C THR A 53 1.50 17.59 -5.50
N GLY A 54 2.58 17.16 -4.84
CA GLY A 54 3.61 18.05 -4.33
C GLY A 54 4.37 18.81 -5.42
N VAL A 55 4.64 18.16 -6.56
CA VAL A 55 5.24 18.83 -7.72
C VAL A 55 4.28 19.85 -8.34
N GLU A 56 3.02 19.48 -8.54
CA GLU A 56 2.00 20.39 -9.09
C GLU A 56 1.76 21.60 -8.20
N TRP A 57 1.76 21.41 -6.87
CA TRP A 57 1.72 22.52 -5.92
C TRP A 57 2.93 23.45 -6.06
N GLY A 58 4.14 22.87 -6.18
CA GLY A 58 5.36 23.66 -6.37
C GLY A 58 5.35 24.46 -7.66
N LYS A 59 4.79 23.88 -8.74
CA LYS A 59 4.62 24.56 -10.03
C LYS A 59 3.62 25.69 -9.93
N TYR A 60 2.46 25.46 -9.31
CA TYR A 60 1.46 26.49 -9.05
C TYR A 60 2.05 27.67 -8.27
N GLN A 61 2.82 27.40 -7.20
CA GLN A 61 3.48 28.45 -6.42
C GLN A 61 4.43 29.28 -7.29
N ARG A 62 5.23 28.66 -8.16
CA ARG A 62 6.08 29.41 -9.08
C ARG A 62 5.29 30.25 -10.09
N THR A 63 4.28 29.66 -10.74
CA THR A 63 3.55 30.35 -11.82
C THR A 63 2.64 31.45 -11.29
N VAL A 64 1.99 31.24 -10.14
CA VAL A 64 0.97 32.15 -9.61
C VAL A 64 1.53 33.07 -8.52
N ALA A 65 2.31 32.54 -7.58
CA ALA A 65 2.89 33.34 -6.50
C ALA A 65 4.27 33.94 -6.86
N GLY A 66 4.82 33.60 -8.03
CA GLY A 66 6.12 34.11 -8.51
C GLY A 66 7.33 33.60 -7.70
N SER A 67 7.10 32.73 -6.72
CA SER A 67 8.13 32.18 -5.84
C SER A 67 7.73 30.79 -5.40
N CYS A 68 8.70 29.90 -5.24
CA CYS A 68 8.47 28.63 -4.57
C CYS A 68 9.44 28.49 -3.42
N ALA A 69 8.90 28.59 -2.20
CA ALA A 69 9.63 28.26 -0.99
C ALA A 69 9.57 26.75 -0.77
N SER A 70 10.70 26.16 -0.35
CA SER A 70 10.71 24.78 0.11
C SER A 70 9.73 24.61 1.26
N ALA A 71 8.84 23.63 1.15
CA ALA A 71 7.77 23.44 2.11
C ALA A 71 7.56 21.95 2.38
N SER A 72 7.31 21.64 3.65
CA SER A 72 6.98 20.29 4.08
C SER A 72 5.56 20.26 4.60
N PHE A 73 4.76 19.35 4.05
CA PHE A 73 3.36 19.18 4.42
C PHE A 73 3.15 17.77 4.97
N PRO A 74 2.67 17.62 6.22
CA PRO A 74 2.13 16.35 6.65
C PRO A 74 0.84 16.07 5.89
N TYR A 75 0.77 14.92 5.22
CA TYR A 75 -0.49 14.40 4.71
C TYR A 75 -1.00 13.36 5.71
N THR A 76 -1.76 13.81 6.70
CA THR A 76 -2.40 12.91 7.67
C THR A 76 -3.78 12.52 7.14
N LEU A 77 -3.88 11.39 6.44
CA LEU A 77 -5.17 10.76 6.22
C LEU A 77 -5.65 10.24 7.57
N THR A 78 -6.72 10.83 8.11
CA THR A 78 -7.35 10.43 9.38
C THR A 78 -8.03 9.06 9.33
N SER A 79 -7.84 8.26 8.26
CA SER A 79 -8.22 6.86 8.23
C SER A 79 -7.08 6.00 8.76
N ILE A 80 -7.42 5.10 9.68
CA ILE A 80 -6.58 4.30 10.58
C ILE A 80 -5.42 3.50 9.93
N SER A 81 -5.26 3.50 8.60
CA SER A 81 -4.21 2.76 7.91
C SER A 81 -3.06 3.60 7.31
N LEU A 82 -3.18 4.94 7.22
CA LEU A 82 -2.20 5.79 6.48
C LEU A 82 -1.74 7.03 7.28
N SER A 83 -1.53 6.89 8.58
CA SER A 83 -0.82 7.91 9.37
C SER A 83 0.68 7.82 9.08
N GLY A 84 1.29 8.91 8.61
CA GLY A 84 2.75 9.00 8.48
C GLY A 84 3.31 9.36 7.10
N ILE A 85 2.47 9.67 6.11
CA ILE A 85 2.96 10.17 4.82
C ILE A 85 3.38 11.63 4.98
N ARG A 86 4.62 11.93 4.62
CA ARG A 86 5.19 13.28 4.64
C ARG A 86 5.60 13.67 3.23
N ILE A 87 5.18 14.85 2.80
CA ILE A 87 5.58 15.41 1.51
C ILE A 87 6.57 16.54 1.80
N LEU A 88 7.72 16.50 1.15
CA LEU A 88 8.71 17.57 1.15
C LEU A 88 8.87 18.08 -0.29
N VAL A 89 8.45 19.32 -0.52
CA VAL A 89 8.66 20.01 -1.78
C VAL A 89 9.88 20.92 -1.62
N THR A 90 10.88 20.72 -2.46
CA THR A 90 12.09 21.54 -2.51
C THR A 90 12.12 22.27 -3.85
N CYS A 91 12.23 23.59 -3.78
CA CYS A 91 12.33 24.42 -4.96
C CYS A 91 13.70 25.09 -4.99
N ASN A 92 14.42 24.93 -6.09
CA ASN A 92 15.66 25.65 -6.34
C ASN A 92 15.38 26.81 -7.31
N ALA A 93 16.09 27.93 -7.12
CA ALA A 93 16.04 29.11 -7.97
C ALA A 93 16.31 28.80 -9.46
N THR A 94 17.02 27.71 -9.75
CA THR A 94 17.36 27.26 -11.13
C THR A 94 16.29 26.35 -11.74
N ASN A 95 15.02 26.79 -11.77
CA ASN A 95 13.88 26.11 -12.42
C ASN A 95 13.61 24.63 -12.03
N LYS A 96 14.19 24.15 -10.94
CA LYS A 96 13.98 22.77 -10.46
C LYS A 96 12.99 22.71 -9.30
N ILE A 97 11.97 21.86 -9.43
CA ILE A 97 11.07 21.46 -8.33
C ILE A 97 11.31 19.99 -8.09
N SER A 98 11.60 19.64 -6.85
CA SER A 98 11.63 18.26 -6.38
C SER A 98 10.55 18.06 -5.34
N SER A 99 9.81 16.96 -5.42
CA SER A 99 8.90 16.51 -4.38
C SER A 99 9.31 15.12 -3.92
N THR A 100 9.51 14.97 -2.62
CA THR A 100 9.81 13.70 -1.97
C THR A 100 8.63 13.35 -1.07
N ALA A 101 7.94 12.26 -1.38
CA ALA A 101 6.93 11.68 -0.50
C ALA A 101 7.56 10.51 0.27
N THR A 102 7.40 10.51 1.58
CA THR A 102 8.04 9.55 2.49
C THR A 102 6.98 8.81 3.30
N PHE A 103 7.09 7.48 3.40
CA PHE A 103 6.20 6.62 4.18
C PHE A 103 6.99 5.54 4.94
N GLY A 104 6.55 5.18 6.13
CA GLY A 104 7.21 4.16 6.95
C GLY A 104 7.04 4.39 8.45
N VAL A 105 7.07 3.31 9.22
CA VAL A 105 6.92 3.30 10.68
C VAL A 105 8.23 3.49 11.45
N LEU A 106 9.38 3.39 10.76
CA LEU A 106 10.72 3.53 11.36
C LEU A 106 11.41 4.77 10.78
N ALA A 107 11.75 5.73 11.64
CA ALA A 107 12.44 6.96 11.26
C ALA A 107 13.85 6.73 10.66
N SER A 108 14.41 5.52 10.77
CA SER A 108 15.77 5.16 10.36
C SER A 108 15.89 4.64 8.93
N SER A 109 14.81 4.17 8.30
CA SER A 109 14.81 3.73 6.89
C SER A 109 13.43 3.91 6.26
N PRO A 110 12.96 5.15 6.11
CA PRO A 110 11.67 5.36 5.49
C PRO A 110 11.77 5.08 3.99
N ASP A 111 10.72 4.47 3.42
CA ASP A 111 10.59 4.36 1.98
C ASP A 111 10.15 5.71 1.42
N PHE A 112 10.68 6.08 0.27
CA PHE A 112 10.39 7.36 -0.34
C PHE A 112 10.22 7.27 -1.86
N VAL A 113 9.38 8.15 -2.38
CA VAL A 113 9.19 8.39 -3.81
C VAL A 113 9.63 9.82 -4.09
N GLU A 114 10.64 9.99 -4.94
CA GLU A 114 11.10 11.30 -5.38
C GLU A 114 10.65 11.58 -6.82
N ARG A 115 10.21 12.81 -7.05
CA ARG A 115 9.82 13.33 -8.36
C ARG A 115 10.52 14.66 -8.56
N ASN A 116 11.29 14.80 -9.63
CA ASN A 116 11.85 16.09 -10.03
C ASN A 116 11.27 16.53 -11.37
N ILE A 117 11.07 17.83 -11.51
CA ILE A 117 10.80 18.50 -12.78
C ILE A 117 11.78 19.66 -12.96
N THR A 118 12.33 19.78 -14.16
CA THR A 118 13.10 20.94 -14.60
C THR A 118 12.27 21.64 -15.67
N GLU A 119 11.81 22.86 -15.39
CA GLU A 119 11.12 23.66 -16.41
C GLU A 119 12.17 24.46 -17.22
N PRO A 120 12.02 24.56 -18.55
CA PRO A 120 12.92 25.33 -19.42
C PRO A 120 12.83 26.83 -19.17
#